data_AF-A0AAV2RKK4-F1
#
_entry.id   AF-A0AAV2RKK4-F1
#
_cell.length_a   1.000
_cell.length_b   1.000
_cell.length_c   1.000
_cell.angle_alpha   90.00
_cell.angle_beta   90.00
_cell.angle_gamma   90.00
#
_symmetry.space_group_name_H-M   'P 1'
#
loop_
_entity.id
_entity.type
_entity.pdbx_description
1 polymer ?
#
loop_
_entity_poly.entity_id
_entity_poly.type
_entity_poly.pdbx_seq_one_letter_code
_entity_poly.pdbx_strand_id
1 'polypeptide(L)'
;MEEPFQIVYNMCRNENSPGFKFIQKMGSRDTDVDSLKKISLSIRNNVNATQFVTYCTVLKPDLSTHTAYGKICIPDYVRVSFTRLRVISHNLNVETGWWSRLARKNSLCKCDHSNVQDEKHVLLECPMSAPLHQRYSMLPFDSMDSLMRNDDPVNTCMFIYDVLKIYN
;
A
#
# COMPACT_ATOMS: atom_id res chain seq x y z
N MET A 1 -26.22 -36.34 9.55
CA MET A 1 -24.94 -35.74 9.99
C MET A 1 -25.03 -34.27 9.62
N GLU A 2 -24.98 -33.36 10.58
CA GLU A 2 -25.01 -31.94 10.24
C GLU A 2 -23.75 -31.55 9.47
N GLU A 3 -23.95 -30.78 8.41
CA GLU A 3 -22.88 -30.23 7.57
C GLU A 3 -21.92 -29.41 8.45
N PRO A 4 -20.59 -29.64 8.38
CA PRO A 4 -19.61 -28.98 9.24
C PRO A 4 -19.71 -27.44 9.22
N PHE A 5 -20.07 -26.86 8.07
CA PHE A 5 -20.31 -25.42 7.95
C PHE A 5 -21.45 -24.93 8.84
N GLN A 6 -22.54 -25.70 8.93
CA GLN A 6 -23.73 -25.31 9.68
C GLN A 6 -23.48 -25.31 11.19
N ILE A 7 -22.65 -26.24 11.66
CA ILE A 7 -22.20 -26.30 13.07
C ILE A 7 -21.43 -25.03 13.42
N VAL A 8 -20.42 -24.67 12.62
CA VAL A 8 -19.59 -23.47 12.84
C VAL A 8 -20.44 -22.19 12.73
N TYR A 9 -21.37 -22.14 11.78
CA TYR A 9 -22.30 -21.02 11.62
C TYR A 9 -23.16 -20.83 12.88
N ASN A 10 -23.73 -21.91 13.42
CA ASN A 10 -24.55 -21.88 14.63
C ASN A 10 -23.73 -21.47 15.87
N MET A 11 -22.47 -21.91 15.97
CA MET A 11 -21.56 -21.45 17.03
C MET A 11 -21.32 -19.94 16.95
N CYS A 12 -20.98 -19.45 15.75
CA CYS A 12 -20.76 -18.02 15.53
C CYS A 12 -22.02 -17.18 15.79
N ARG A 13 -23.19 -17.73 15.45
CA ARG A 13 -24.51 -17.13 15.73
C ARG A 13 -24.77 -16.99 17.22
N ASN A 14 -24.55 -18.06 17.99
CA ASN A 14 -24.81 -18.07 19.42
C ASN A 14 -23.90 -17.11 20.17
N GLU A 15 -22.65 -16.97 19.72
CA GLU A 15 -21.69 -15.99 20.29
C GLU A 15 -21.89 -14.57 19.74
N ASN A 16 -22.81 -14.36 18.81
CA ASN A 16 -23.05 -13.07 18.15
C ASN A 16 -21.75 -12.42 17.62
N SER A 17 -20.89 -13.26 17.04
CA SER A 17 -19.54 -12.88 16.65
C SER A 17 -19.54 -11.81 15.55
N PRO A 18 -18.45 -11.02 15.40
CA PRO A 18 -18.32 -10.09 14.28
C PRO A 18 -18.49 -10.78 12.90
N GLY A 19 -17.99 -12.01 12.77
CA GLY A 19 -18.13 -12.80 11.54
C GLY A 19 -19.58 -13.20 11.26
N PHE A 20 -20.33 -13.62 12.28
CA PHE A 20 -21.76 -13.91 12.12
C PHE A 20 -22.56 -12.67 11.72
N LYS A 21 -22.34 -11.54 12.39
CA LYS A 21 -22.98 -10.26 12.06
C LYS A 21 -22.67 -9.83 10.62
N PHE A 22 -21.45 -10.07 10.15
CA PHE A 22 -21.06 -9.80 8.77
C PHE A 22 -21.84 -10.69 7.78
N ILE A 23 -21.89 -12.00 8.01
CA ILE A 23 -22.62 -12.94 7.14
C ILE A 23 -24.12 -12.63 7.14
N GLN A 24 -24.70 -12.33 8.30
CA GLN A 24 -26.10 -11.91 8.41
C GLN A 24 -26.31 -10.61 7.61
N LYS A 25 -25.44 -9.61 7.79
CA LYS A 25 -25.49 -8.36 7.02
C LYS A 25 -25.34 -8.59 5.51
N MET A 26 -24.55 -9.59 5.08
CA MET A 26 -24.46 -9.97 3.66
C MET A 26 -25.74 -10.63 3.16
N GLY A 27 -26.36 -11.51 3.96
CA GLY A 27 -27.62 -12.18 3.60
C GLY A 27 -28.85 -11.28 3.70
N SER A 28 -28.80 -10.22 4.51
CA SER A 28 -29.88 -9.22 4.68
C SER A 28 -29.74 -8.01 3.76
N ARG A 29 -28.64 -7.89 3.01
CA ARG A 29 -28.41 -6.76 2.11
C ARG A 29 -29.21 -6.95 0.82
N ASP A 30 -30.06 -5.97 0.53
CA ASP A 30 -30.34 -5.55 -0.84
C ASP A 30 -29.03 -5.54 -1.64
N THR A 31 -29.09 -5.90 -2.92
CA THR A 31 -27.95 -5.89 -3.86
C THR A 31 -27.33 -4.51 -4.09
N ASP A 32 -27.70 -3.50 -3.29
CA ASP A 32 -27.21 -2.13 -3.35
C ASP A 32 -25.78 -2.06 -2.80
N VAL A 33 -24.83 -2.29 -3.70
CA VAL A 33 -23.41 -2.03 -3.47
C VAL A 33 -23.24 -0.52 -3.29
N ASP A 34 -22.67 -0.11 -2.15
CA ASP A 34 -22.36 1.29 -1.90
C ASP A 34 -21.62 1.90 -3.12
N SER A 35 -22.13 3.02 -3.63
CA SER A 35 -21.49 3.68 -4.78
C SER A 35 -20.01 3.98 -4.50
N LEU A 36 -19.16 3.94 -5.53
CA LEU A 36 -17.73 4.26 -5.43
C LEU A 36 -17.48 5.63 -4.76
N LYS A 37 -18.40 6.58 -4.95
CA LYS A 37 -18.36 7.90 -4.29
C LYS A 37 -18.51 7.79 -2.78
N LYS A 38 -19.49 7.01 -2.31
CA LYS A 38 -19.73 6.78 -0.87
C LYS A 38 -18.55 6.06 -0.22
N ILE A 39 -18.01 5.04 -0.89
CA ILE A 39 -16.82 4.31 -0.43
C ILE A 39 -15.61 5.26 -0.34
N SER A 40 -15.35 6.04 -1.40
CA SER A 40 -14.24 7.00 -1.44
C SER A 40 -14.33 8.07 -0.34
N LEU A 41 -15.55 8.54 -0.02
CA LEU A 41 -15.77 9.49 1.07
C LEU A 41 -15.46 8.88 2.43
N SER A 42 -15.96 7.67 2.70
CA SER A 42 -15.69 6.95 3.95
C SER A 42 -14.20 6.68 4.15
N ILE A 43 -13.53 6.34 3.06
CA ILE A 43 -12.08 6.20 2.95
C ILE A 43 -11.44 7.52 3.39
N ARG A 44 -11.66 8.63 2.68
CA ARG A 44 -11.04 9.95 3.00
C ARG A 44 -11.30 10.46 4.42
N ASN A 45 -12.44 10.13 5.01
CA ASN A 45 -12.81 10.54 6.36
C ASN A 45 -12.11 9.71 7.47
N ASN A 46 -11.40 8.63 7.13
CA ASN A 46 -10.66 7.82 8.10
C ASN A 46 -9.28 8.41 8.40
N VAL A 47 -9.28 9.61 8.98
CA VAL A 47 -8.08 10.45 9.20
C VAL A 47 -7.14 9.91 10.29
N ASN A 48 -7.60 8.96 11.10
CA ASN A 48 -6.85 8.45 12.27
C ASN A 48 -5.98 7.22 11.94
N ALA A 49 -6.10 6.64 10.75
CA ALA A 49 -5.24 5.56 10.29
C ALA A 49 -4.03 6.14 9.54
N THR A 50 -2.85 6.16 10.16
CA THR A 50 -1.61 6.74 9.61
C THR A 50 -1.24 6.19 8.24
N GLN A 51 -1.36 4.87 8.04
CA GLN A 51 -1.14 4.23 6.73
C GLN A 51 -2.12 4.75 5.67
N PHE A 52 -3.36 4.99 6.10
CA PHE A 52 -4.41 5.46 5.22
C PHE A 52 -4.16 6.92 4.77
N VAL A 53 -3.65 7.77 5.67
CA VAL A 53 -3.23 9.13 5.32
C VAL A 53 -2.11 9.10 4.29
N THR A 54 -1.01 8.38 4.52
CA THR A 54 0.11 8.27 3.56
C THR A 54 -0.36 7.76 2.19
N TYR A 55 -1.21 6.72 2.18
CA TYR A 55 -1.78 6.21 0.95
C TYR A 55 -2.59 7.27 0.19
N CYS A 56 -3.48 7.99 0.89
CA CYS A 56 -4.37 8.97 0.25
C CYS A 56 -3.72 10.34 -0.02
N THR A 57 -2.59 10.67 0.57
CA THR A 57 -1.95 11.99 0.36
C THR A 57 -0.70 11.91 -0.49
N VAL A 58 0.06 10.81 -0.41
CA VAL A 58 1.38 10.68 -1.04
C VAL A 58 1.37 9.68 -2.20
N LEU A 59 0.73 8.52 -2.04
CA LEU A 59 0.86 7.40 -2.99
C LEU A 59 -0.32 7.28 -3.98
N LYS A 60 -1.51 7.74 -3.60
CA LYS A 60 -2.73 7.61 -4.41
C LYS A 60 -3.83 8.62 -4.01
N PRO A 61 -3.70 9.91 -4.38
CA PRO A 61 -4.66 10.95 -4.00
C PRO A 61 -6.02 10.86 -4.68
N ASP A 62 -6.05 10.30 -5.88
CA ASP A 62 -7.25 10.18 -6.73
C ASP A 62 -8.01 8.87 -6.54
N LEU A 63 -7.43 7.92 -5.78
CA LEU A 63 -7.93 6.55 -5.61
C LEU A 63 -8.13 5.78 -6.93
N SER A 64 -7.53 6.23 -8.04
CA SER A 64 -7.68 5.63 -9.38
C SER A 64 -6.76 4.42 -9.59
N THR A 65 -7.17 3.48 -10.43
CA THR A 65 -6.30 2.32 -10.76
C THR A 65 -5.12 2.79 -11.61
N HIS A 66 -3.90 2.53 -11.15
CA HIS A 66 -2.70 2.90 -11.90
C HIS A 66 -2.54 2.01 -13.14
N THR A 67 -2.03 2.62 -14.21
CA THR A 67 -1.71 1.97 -15.50
C THR A 67 -0.86 0.71 -15.39
N ALA A 68 -0.04 0.55 -14.34
CA ALA A 68 0.75 -0.65 -14.06
C ALA A 68 -0.11 -1.92 -13.83
N TYR A 69 -1.39 -1.75 -13.48
CA TYR A 69 -2.36 -2.84 -13.34
C TYR A 69 -3.24 -3.02 -14.57
N GLY A 70 -2.97 -2.27 -15.64
CA GLY A 70 -3.68 -2.36 -16.91
C GLY A 70 -3.18 -3.50 -17.79
N LYS A 71 -3.27 -3.31 -19.12
CA LYS A 71 -2.89 -4.31 -20.13
C LYS A 71 -1.37 -4.37 -20.40
N ILE A 72 -0.57 -3.65 -19.63
CA ILE A 72 0.88 -3.56 -19.83
C ILE A 72 1.54 -4.81 -19.22
N CYS A 73 2.45 -5.43 -19.96
CA CYS A 73 3.22 -6.57 -19.47
C CYS A 73 4.36 -6.08 -18.58
N ILE A 74 4.21 -6.26 -17.26
CA ILE A 74 5.24 -6.00 -16.25
C ILE A 74 5.51 -7.33 -15.55
N PRO A 75 6.78 -7.75 -15.38
CA PRO A 75 7.08 -8.99 -14.69
C PRO A 75 6.47 -9.01 -13.28
N ASP A 76 5.87 -10.13 -12.90
CA ASP A 76 5.07 -10.24 -11.68
C ASP A 76 5.84 -9.83 -10.42
N TYR A 77 7.11 -10.24 -10.30
CA TYR A 77 7.93 -9.90 -9.13
C TYR A 77 8.16 -8.37 -9.00
N VAL A 78 8.24 -7.65 -10.13
CA VAL A 78 8.38 -6.18 -10.16
C VAL A 78 7.05 -5.55 -9.78
N ARG A 79 5.96 -6.01 -10.38
CA ARG A 79 4.61 -5.51 -10.10
C ARG A 79 4.21 -5.76 -8.64
N VAL A 80 4.63 -6.88 -8.05
CA VAL A 80 4.42 -7.18 -6.63
C VAL A 80 5.16 -6.19 -5.75
N SER A 81 6.44 -5.89 -6.02
CA SER A 81 7.19 -4.89 -5.25
C SER A 81 6.57 -3.49 -5.37
N PHE A 82 6.15 -3.10 -6.57
CA PHE A 82 5.42 -1.85 -6.79
C PHE A 82 4.10 -1.81 -6.00
N THR A 83 3.33 -2.89 -6.04
CA THR A 83 2.06 -3.00 -5.30
C THR A 83 2.30 -2.88 -3.81
N ARG A 84 3.28 -3.62 -3.27
CA ARG A 84 3.67 -3.58 -1.86
C ARG A 84 4.08 -2.19 -1.44
N LEU A 85 4.84 -1.47 -2.27
CA LEU A 85 5.16 -0.07 -2.01
C LEU A 85 3.87 0.76 -1.87
N ARG A 86 2.99 0.68 -2.87
CA ARG A 86 1.77 1.50 -2.91
C ARG A 86 0.78 1.20 -1.80
N VAL A 87 0.68 -0.05 -1.35
CA VAL A 87 -0.24 -0.44 -0.28
C VAL A 87 0.44 -0.49 1.09
N ILE A 88 1.67 0.04 1.20
CA ILE A 88 2.38 0.16 2.47
C ILE A 88 2.58 -1.24 3.12
N SER A 89 2.92 -2.22 2.28
CA SER A 89 3.19 -3.62 2.64
C SER A 89 4.62 -4.01 2.26
N HIS A 90 5.55 -3.08 2.43
CA HIS A 90 6.97 -3.22 2.16
C HIS A 90 7.78 -3.31 3.46
N ASN A 91 9.08 -3.62 3.34
CA ASN A 91 9.94 -3.86 4.51
C ASN A 91 10.75 -2.66 4.99
N LEU A 92 10.56 -1.46 4.43
CA LEU A 92 11.22 -0.25 4.95
C LEU A 92 10.94 -0.06 6.45
N ASN A 93 11.91 0.45 7.20
CA ASN A 93 11.82 0.56 8.66
C ASN A 93 10.61 1.34 9.15
N VAL A 94 10.11 2.28 8.35
CA VAL A 94 8.91 3.05 8.70
C VAL A 94 7.68 2.17 8.93
N GLU A 95 7.60 1.02 8.27
CA GLU A 95 6.51 0.04 8.43
C GLU A 95 6.91 -1.15 9.30
N THR A 96 8.13 -1.67 9.16
CA THR A 96 8.59 -2.83 9.94
C THR A 96 8.91 -2.47 11.39
N GLY A 97 9.36 -1.24 11.66
CA GLY A 97 9.61 -0.72 13.00
C GLY A 97 8.37 -0.71 13.89
N TRP A 98 7.18 -0.78 13.29
CA TRP A 98 5.92 -0.89 14.02
C TRP A 98 5.83 -2.18 14.86
N TRP A 99 6.31 -3.31 14.33
CA TRP A 99 6.37 -4.59 15.05
C TRP A 99 7.28 -4.51 16.29
N SER A 100 8.31 -3.67 16.20
CA SER A 100 9.28 -3.41 17.27
C SER A 100 8.89 -2.26 18.19
N ARG A 101 7.68 -1.68 18.02
CA ARG A 101 7.20 -0.49 18.77
C ARG A 101 8.15 0.72 18.70
N LEU A 102 8.96 0.80 17.64
CA LEU A 102 9.81 1.97 17.39
C LEU A 102 8.92 3.12 16.94
N ALA A 103 9.12 4.30 17.55
CA ALA A 103 8.47 5.51 17.06
C ALA A 103 8.93 5.79 15.61
N ARG A 104 8.04 6.34 14.77
CA ARG A 104 8.34 6.67 13.35
C ARG A 104 9.65 7.47 13.21
N LYS A 105 9.86 8.45 14.10
CA LYS A 105 11.09 9.26 14.16
C LYS A 105 12.38 8.47 14.39
N ASN A 106 12.27 7.26 14.94
CA ASN A 106 13.40 6.37 15.22
C ASN A 106 13.54 5.29 14.13
N SER A 107 12.68 5.27 13.11
CA SER A 107 12.74 4.34 11.98
C SER A 107 13.75 4.84 10.94
N LEU A 108 15.01 4.95 11.35
CA LEU A 108 16.06 5.65 10.63
C LEU A 108 16.57 4.84 9.44
N CYS A 109 16.99 5.55 8.38
CA CYS A 109 17.63 4.98 7.22
C CYS A 109 19.10 4.66 7.50
N LYS A 110 19.60 3.59 6.89
CA LYS A 110 21.00 3.17 7.00
C LYS A 110 21.99 4.05 6.20
N CYS A 111 21.51 4.99 5.38
CA CYS A 111 22.39 5.85 4.60
C CYS A 111 23.10 6.89 5.47
N ASP A 112 22.40 7.46 6.46
CA ASP A 112 22.88 8.56 7.29
C ASP A 112 22.51 8.42 8.77
N HIS A 113 21.72 7.40 9.14
CA HIS A 113 21.22 7.18 10.50
C HIS A 113 20.54 8.40 11.13
N SER A 114 19.92 9.25 10.32
CA SER A 114 19.32 10.51 10.75
C SER A 114 17.96 10.77 10.12
N ASN A 115 17.78 10.41 8.84
CA ASN A 115 16.51 10.54 8.14
C ASN A 115 15.64 9.31 8.35
N VAL A 116 14.33 9.50 8.39
CA VAL A 116 13.36 8.39 8.47
C VAL A 116 13.42 7.60 7.15
N GLN A 117 13.49 6.28 7.24
CA GLN A 117 13.45 5.39 6.09
C GLN A 117 12.01 5.19 5.61
N ASP A 118 11.43 6.23 5.04
CA ASP A 118 10.14 6.17 4.38
C ASP A 118 10.27 6.16 2.84
N GLU A 119 9.14 5.99 2.17
CA GLU A 119 9.05 5.85 0.72
C GLU A 119 9.62 7.06 0.00
N LYS A 120 9.31 8.28 0.49
CA LYS A 120 9.81 9.51 -0.09
C LYS A 120 11.33 9.56 0.00
N HIS A 121 11.87 9.31 1.19
CA HIS A 121 13.31 9.33 1.42
C HIS A 121 14.02 8.31 0.51
N VAL A 122 13.60 7.04 0.51
CA VAL A 122 14.31 6.01 -0.26
C VAL A 122 14.15 6.15 -1.76
N LEU A 123 13.07 6.77 -2.26
CA LEU A 123 12.84 6.93 -3.70
C LEU A 123 13.45 8.22 -4.25
N LEU A 124 13.48 9.32 -3.50
CA LEU A 124 13.82 10.65 -4.03
C LEU A 124 15.08 11.27 -3.42
N GLU A 125 15.42 10.94 -2.17
CA GLU A 125 16.42 11.71 -1.40
C GLU A 125 17.63 10.87 -0.99
N CYS A 126 17.49 9.55 -0.92
CA CYS A 126 18.50 8.71 -0.29
C CYS A 126 19.76 8.55 -1.16
N PRO A 127 20.96 8.82 -0.60
CA PRO A 127 22.23 8.61 -1.31
C PRO A 127 22.45 7.19 -1.81
N MET A 128 21.88 6.18 -1.12
CA MET A 128 22.05 4.79 -1.52
C MET A 128 21.28 4.44 -2.81
N SER A 129 20.15 5.09 -3.06
CA SER A 129 19.35 4.92 -4.28
C SER A 129 19.67 5.94 -5.37
N ALA A 130 20.42 7.01 -5.06
CA ALA A 130 20.83 8.03 -6.01
C ALA A 130 21.48 7.48 -7.31
N PRO A 131 22.32 6.42 -7.30
CA PRO A 131 22.85 5.84 -8.54
C PRO A 131 21.76 5.29 -9.47
N LEU A 132 20.61 4.87 -8.92
CA LEU A 132 19.48 4.40 -9.72
C LEU A 132 18.77 5.56 -10.42
N HIS A 133 18.81 6.79 -9.90
CA HIS A 133 18.24 7.95 -10.60
C HIS A 133 18.95 8.20 -11.93
N GLN A 134 20.27 7.98 -11.99
CA GLN A 134 21.02 8.07 -13.24
C GLN A 134 20.63 6.97 -14.22
N ARG A 135 20.40 5.74 -13.73
CA ARG A 135 19.96 4.61 -14.57
C ARG A 135 18.55 4.80 -15.13
N TYR A 136 17.68 5.43 -14.35
CA TYR A 136 16.28 5.69 -14.69
C TYR A 136 16.03 7.18 -14.97
N SER A 137 16.97 7.86 -15.63
CA SER A 137 16.96 9.33 -15.81
C SER A 137 15.78 9.89 -16.62
N MET A 138 15.02 9.03 -17.28
CA MET A 138 13.76 9.37 -17.97
C MET A 138 12.58 9.56 -17.01
N LEU A 139 12.69 9.09 -15.76
CA LEU A 139 11.64 9.23 -14.76
C LEU A 139 11.71 10.61 -14.07
N PRO A 140 10.57 11.18 -13.69
CA PRO A 140 10.54 12.42 -12.93
C PRO A 140 10.81 12.16 -11.44
N PHE A 141 11.84 12.81 -10.87
CA PHE A 141 12.23 12.67 -9.46
C PHE A 141 11.99 13.95 -8.64
N ASP A 142 11.26 14.93 -9.19
CA ASP A 142 10.94 16.20 -8.53
C ASP A 142 10.00 16.02 -7.34
N SER A 143 9.07 15.08 -7.43
CA SER A 143 8.10 14.80 -6.39
C SER A 143 7.58 13.37 -6.46
N MET A 144 6.99 12.94 -5.34
CA MET A 144 6.42 11.60 -5.26
C MET A 144 5.17 11.45 -6.15
N ASP A 145 4.42 12.54 -6.35
CA ASP A 145 3.24 12.54 -7.23
C ASP A 145 3.67 12.42 -8.70
N SER A 146 4.68 13.18 -9.12
CA SER A 146 5.24 13.10 -10.48
C SER A 146 5.78 11.70 -10.79
N LEU A 147 6.56 11.11 -9.87
CA LEU A 147 7.08 9.76 -10.02
C LEU A 147 5.97 8.70 -10.05
N MET A 148 4.84 8.89 -9.36
CA MET A 148 3.75 7.90 -9.34
C MET A 148 2.71 8.07 -10.45
N ARG A 149 2.68 9.21 -11.14
CA ARG A 149 1.68 9.50 -12.19
C ARG A 149 2.25 9.55 -13.61
N ASN A 150 3.55 9.37 -13.77
CA ASN A 150 4.17 9.42 -15.08
C ASN A 150 3.65 8.31 -16.03
N ASP A 151 3.84 8.53 -17.32
CA ASP A 151 3.34 7.66 -18.40
C ASP A 151 4.23 6.43 -18.68
N ASP A 152 5.26 6.17 -17.85
CA ASP A 152 6.16 5.03 -17.95
C ASP A 152 6.06 4.08 -16.73
N PRO A 153 4.95 3.31 -16.64
CA PRO A 153 4.74 2.40 -15.52
C PRO A 153 5.76 1.26 -15.49
N VAL A 154 6.35 0.88 -16.63
CA VAL A 154 7.31 -0.23 -16.69
C VAL A 154 8.59 0.18 -15.97
N ASN A 155 9.17 1.32 -16.35
CA ASN A 155 10.40 1.80 -15.71
C ASN A 155 10.16 2.24 -14.28
N THR A 156 8.99 2.83 -13.98
CA THR A 156 8.61 3.18 -12.60
C THR A 156 8.58 1.94 -11.70
N CYS A 157 7.95 0.86 -12.14
CA CYS A 157 7.91 -0.39 -11.38
C CYS A 157 9.32 -0.99 -11.22
N MET A 158 10.13 -0.99 -12.28
CA MET A 158 11.52 -1.50 -12.25
C MET A 158 12.40 -0.69 -11.30
N PHE A 159 12.31 0.64 -11.34
CA PHE A 159 13.00 1.54 -10.42
C PHE A 159 12.64 1.23 -8.97
N ILE A 160 11.35 1.16 -8.65
CA ILE A 160 10.88 0.86 -7.29
C ILE A 160 11.36 -0.52 -6.83
N TYR A 161 11.33 -1.53 -7.71
CA TYR A 161 11.87 -2.85 -7.41
C TYR A 161 13.36 -2.81 -7.07
N ASP A 162 14.16 -2.13 -7.88
CA ASP A 162 15.61 -2.01 -7.68
C ASP A 162 15.93 -1.21 -6.40
N VAL A 163 15.18 -0.15 -6.10
CA VAL A 163 15.32 0.61 -4.85
C VAL A 163 15.01 -0.27 -3.65
N LEU A 164 13.87 -0.97 -3.65
CA LEU A 164 13.47 -1.79 -2.51
C LEU A 164 14.44 -2.96 -2.25
N LYS A 165 15.12 -3.46 -3.27
CA LYS A 165 16.20 -4.45 -3.12
C LYS A 165 17.39 -3.95 -2.31
N ILE A 166 17.65 -2.64 -2.31
CA ILE A 166 18.74 -2.07 -1.50
C ILE A 166 18.43 -2.24 -0.01
N TYR A 167 17.17 -2.30 0.38
CA TYR A 167 16.72 -2.26 1.78
C TYR A 167 16.06 -3.55 2.28
N ASN A 168 15.94 -4.57 1.42
CA ASN A 168 15.50 -5.92 1.79
C ASN A 168 16.69 -6.82 2.13
#